data_AF-A0A7M5X1I4-F1
#
_entry.id   AF-A0A7M5X1I4-F1
#
_cell.length_a   1.000
_cell.length_b   1.000
_cell.length_c   1.000
_cell.angle_alpha   90.00
_cell.angle_beta   90.00
_cell.angle_gamma   90.00
#
_symmetry.space_group_name_H-M   'P 1'
#
loop_
_entity.id
_entity.type
_entity.pdbx_description
1 polymer ?
#
loop_
_entity_poly.entity_id
_entity_poly.type
_entity_poly.pdbx_seq_one_letter_code
_entity_poly.pdbx_strand_id
1 'polypeptide(L)'
;GTDHPSVLITKINIANSLVDSEQKEEAVVIYKQVLSKQLNVLGEEHPTLLITKQNLAVCLYKTGRIKEALEIFTEVEQVGTLDENHPILVNTKKFIEICLEDLRSSNKSVLKSRSVIA
;
A
#
# COMPACT_ATOMS: atom_id res chain seq x y z
N GLY A 1 -23.81 9.86 8.07
CA GLY A 1 -23.91 8.84 7.00
C GLY A 1 -22.72 7.90 7.06
N THR A 2 -22.74 6.80 6.30
CA THR A 2 -21.63 5.81 6.23
C THR A 2 -20.32 6.34 5.62
N ASP A 3 -20.35 7.57 5.12
CA ASP A 3 -19.23 8.30 4.51
C ASP A 3 -18.67 9.38 5.44
N HIS A 4 -19.19 9.47 6.67
CA HIS A 4 -18.68 10.43 7.64
C HIS A 4 -17.21 10.11 7.97
N PRO A 5 -16.31 11.11 8.04
CA PRO A 5 -14.88 10.89 8.26
C PRO A 5 -14.56 9.97 9.46
N SER A 6 -15.33 10.09 10.55
CA SER A 6 -15.17 9.21 11.73
C SER A 6 -15.43 7.73 11.44
N VAL A 7 -16.35 7.40 10.53
CA VAL A 7 -16.64 6.00 10.13
C VAL A 7 -15.50 5.45 9.28
N LEU A 8 -14.93 6.27 8.40
CA LEU A 8 -13.79 5.88 7.56
C LEU A 8 -12.53 5.65 8.40
N ILE A 9 -12.28 6.49 9.42
CA ILE A 9 -11.18 6.30 10.38
C ILE A 9 -11.34 4.98 11.14
N THR A 10 -12.55 4.67 11.63
CA THR A 10 -12.80 3.39 12.31
C THR A 10 -12.52 2.19 11.41
N LYS A 11 -12.91 2.25 10.13
CA LYS A 11 -12.62 1.19 9.15
C LYS A 11 -11.12 1.02 8.91
N ILE A 12 -10.37 2.12 8.83
CA ILE A 12 -8.90 2.07 8.71
C ILE A 12 -8.28 1.40 9.93
N ASN A 13 -8.75 1.71 11.14
CA ASN A 13 -8.25 1.09 12.36
C ASN A 13 -8.54 -0.42 12.40
N ILE A 14 -9.74 -0.84 11.98
CA ILE A 14 -10.08 -2.27 11.84
C ILE A 14 -9.14 -2.95 10.84
N ALA A 15 -8.94 -2.34 9.66
CA ALA A 15 -8.04 -2.88 8.65
C ALA A 15 -6.59 -2.99 9.17
N ASN A 16 -6.09 -1.98 9.90
CA ASN A 16 -4.77 -2.03 10.55
C ASN A 16 -4.66 -3.21 11.52
N SER A 17 -5.69 -3.48 12.34
CA SER A 17 -5.69 -4.64 13.24
C SER A 17 -5.71 -5.99 12.51
N LEU A 18 -6.40 -6.06 11.37
CA LEU A 18 -6.47 -7.27 10.55
C LEU A 18 -5.17 -7.57 9.81
N VAL A 19 -4.39 -6.54 9.46
CA VAL A 19 -3.07 -6.66 8.80
C VAL A 19 -2.09 -7.48 9.66
N ASP A 20 -2.15 -7.35 10.97
CA ASP A 20 -1.29 -8.09 11.90
C ASP A 20 -1.87 -9.46 12.29
N SER A 21 -3.08 -9.77 11.80
CA SER A 21 -3.74 -11.06 11.96
C SER A 21 -3.56 -11.94 10.71
N GLU A 22 -4.13 -13.15 10.73
CA GLU A 22 -4.20 -14.02 9.54
C GLU A 22 -5.25 -13.55 8.50
N GLN A 23 -5.98 -12.47 8.78
CA GLN A 23 -7.09 -11.95 7.95
C GLN A 23 -6.67 -10.76 7.07
N LYS A 24 -5.48 -10.81 6.47
CA LYS A 24 -4.92 -9.68 5.71
C LYS A 24 -5.74 -9.35 4.46
N GLU A 25 -6.37 -10.34 3.85
CA GLU A 25 -7.22 -10.21 2.66
C GLU A 25 -8.47 -9.38 2.97
N GLU A 26 -9.04 -9.52 4.16
CA GLU A 26 -10.18 -8.73 4.61
C GLU A 26 -9.78 -7.26 4.79
N ALA A 27 -8.58 -7.00 5.31
CA ALA A 27 -8.02 -5.65 5.40
C ALA A 27 -7.91 -4.99 4.02
N VAL A 28 -7.42 -5.72 3.00
CA VAL A 28 -7.35 -5.24 1.60
C VAL A 28 -8.72 -4.79 1.09
N VAL A 29 -9.77 -5.60 1.34
CA VAL A 29 -11.14 -5.27 0.92
C VAL A 29 -11.62 -3.98 1.62
N ILE A 30 -11.39 -3.86 2.92
CA ILE A 30 -11.78 -2.67 3.69
C ILE A 30 -11.07 -1.42 3.18
N TYR A 31 -9.76 -1.47 2.95
CA TYR A 31 -9.03 -0.31 2.41
C TYR A 31 -9.55 0.11 1.03
N LYS A 32 -9.82 -0.84 0.13
CA LYS A 32 -10.37 -0.53 -1.21
C LYS A 32 -11.74 0.17 -1.12
N GLN A 33 -12.60 -0.27 -0.20
CA GLN A 33 -13.89 0.39 0.04
C GLN A 33 -13.72 1.82 0.58
N VAL A 34 -12.78 2.03 1.50
CA VAL A 34 -12.50 3.36 2.07
C VAL A 34 -11.91 4.29 1.01
N LEU A 35 -10.98 3.80 0.19
CA LEU A 35 -10.37 4.57 -0.91
C LEU A 35 -11.41 5.05 -1.91
N SER A 36 -12.32 4.19 -2.35
CA SER A 36 -13.37 4.57 -3.30
C SER A 36 -14.25 5.71 -2.75
N LYS A 37 -14.56 5.69 -1.44
CA LYS A 37 -15.34 6.74 -0.78
C LYS A 37 -14.53 8.03 -0.63
N GLN A 38 -13.29 7.94 -0.17
CA GLN A 38 -12.42 9.10 0.00
C GLN A 38 -12.12 9.78 -1.33
N LEU A 39 -11.89 9.02 -2.40
CA LEU A 39 -11.62 9.54 -3.73
C LEU A 39 -12.78 10.43 -4.22
N ASN A 40 -14.02 9.96 -4.05
CA ASN A 40 -15.21 10.69 -4.47
C ASN A 40 -15.46 11.97 -3.64
N VAL A 41 -15.03 12.01 -2.37
CA VAL A 41 -15.34 13.11 -1.44
C VAL A 41 -14.20 14.13 -1.34
N LEU A 42 -12.94 13.67 -1.43
CA LEU A 42 -11.75 14.46 -1.10
C LEU A 42 -10.87 14.77 -2.32
N GLY A 43 -10.96 13.97 -3.39
CA GLY A 43 -10.08 14.06 -4.56
C GLY A 43 -8.77 13.28 -4.41
N GLU A 44 -8.07 13.08 -5.54
CA GLU A 44 -6.88 12.21 -5.67
C GLU A 44 -5.66 12.67 -4.87
N GLU A 45 -5.54 13.97 -4.64
CA GLU A 45 -4.35 14.57 -4.03
C GLU A 45 -4.48 14.75 -2.50
N HIS A 46 -5.64 14.41 -1.94
CA HIS A 46 -5.91 14.69 -0.54
C HIS A 46 -5.04 13.83 0.39
N PRO A 47 -4.35 14.40 1.40
CA PRO A 47 -3.45 13.64 2.26
C PRO A 47 -4.06 12.40 2.92
N THR A 48 -5.33 12.47 3.32
CA THR A 48 -6.07 11.32 3.88
C THR A 48 -6.24 10.15 2.89
N LEU A 49 -6.43 10.44 1.60
CA LEU A 49 -6.48 9.42 0.56
C LEU A 49 -5.08 8.78 0.40
N LEU A 50 -4.02 9.60 0.36
CA LEU A 50 -2.64 9.14 0.22
C LEU A 50 -2.20 8.23 1.38
N ILE A 51 -2.57 8.58 2.62
CA ILE A 51 -2.34 7.73 3.80
C ILE A 51 -3.05 6.39 3.65
N THR A 52 -4.30 6.40 3.17
CA THR A 52 -5.06 5.15 2.99
C THR A 52 -4.47 4.30 1.86
N LYS A 53 -3.97 4.91 0.78
CA LYS A 53 -3.25 4.21 -0.30
C LYS A 53 -1.97 3.55 0.23
N GLN A 54 -1.19 4.25 1.06
CA GLN A 54 -0.01 3.65 1.70
C GLN A 54 -0.36 2.44 2.55
N ASN A 55 -1.40 2.54 3.39
CA ASN A 55 -1.78 1.43 4.26
C ASN A 55 -2.22 0.20 3.45
N LEU A 56 -2.95 0.41 2.34
CA LEU A 56 -3.28 -0.66 1.39
C LEU A 56 -2.02 -1.29 0.78
N ALA A 57 -1.06 -0.47 0.34
CA ALA A 57 0.18 -0.95 -0.25
C ALA A 57 1.01 -1.78 0.75
N VAL A 58 1.12 -1.34 2.01
CA VAL A 58 1.75 -2.12 3.10
C VAL A 58 1.03 -3.44 3.33
N CYS A 59 -0.31 -3.46 3.31
CA CYS A 59 -1.08 -4.68 3.44
C CYS A 59 -0.85 -5.66 2.26
N LEU A 60 -0.77 -5.13 1.03
CA LEU A 60 -0.46 -5.93 -0.16
C LEU A 60 0.95 -6.51 -0.10
N TYR A 61 1.93 -5.73 0.36
CA TYR A 61 3.28 -6.22 0.60
C TYR A 61 3.30 -7.38 1.62
N LYS A 62 2.61 -7.21 2.75
CA LYS A 62 2.49 -8.25 3.79
C LYS A 62 1.74 -9.52 3.33
N THR A 63 0.98 -9.47 2.24
CA THR A 63 0.32 -10.63 1.60
C THR A 63 1.14 -11.24 0.47
N GLY A 64 2.36 -10.76 0.23
CA GLY A 64 3.24 -11.23 -0.85
C GLY A 64 2.91 -10.65 -2.23
N ARG A 65 1.96 -9.70 -2.32
CA ARG A 65 1.56 -9.04 -3.57
C ARG A 65 2.46 -7.82 -3.84
N ILE A 66 3.76 -8.07 -3.87
CA ILE A 66 4.81 -7.03 -3.89
C ILE A 66 4.69 -6.10 -5.12
N LYS A 67 4.32 -6.64 -6.29
CA LYS A 67 4.13 -5.84 -7.51
C LYS A 67 2.98 -4.84 -7.38
N GLU A 68 1.85 -5.27 -6.84
CA GLU A 68 0.70 -4.39 -6.62
C GLU A 68 0.97 -3.35 -5.54
N ALA A 69 1.72 -3.72 -4.49
CA ALA A 69 2.18 -2.76 -3.49
C ALA A 69 3.06 -1.67 -4.11
N LEU A 70 4.03 -2.07 -4.95
CA LEU A 70 4.93 -1.16 -5.65
C LEU A 70 4.17 -0.18 -6.55
N GLU A 71 3.21 -0.66 -7.34
CA GLU A 71 2.37 0.20 -8.20
C GLU A 71 1.69 1.31 -7.39
N ILE A 72 1.05 0.97 -6.26
CA ILE A 72 0.37 1.96 -5.41
C ILE A 72 1.37 2.92 -4.75
N PHE A 73 2.53 2.44 -4.28
CA PHE A 73 3.54 3.33 -3.72
C PHE A 73 4.05 4.33 -4.76
N THR A 74 4.30 3.88 -5.99
CA THR A 74 4.72 4.74 -7.09
C THR A 74 3.63 5.76 -7.46
N GLU A 75 2.35 5.37 -7.45
CA GLU A 75 1.26 6.35 -7.61
C GLU A 75 1.30 7.44 -6.51
N VAL A 76 1.48 7.06 -5.25
CA VAL A 76 1.53 8.02 -4.13
C VAL A 76 2.75 8.94 -4.24
N GLU A 77 3.88 8.45 -4.73
CA GLU A 77 5.09 9.26 -4.96
C GLU A 77 4.88 10.29 -6.08
N GLN A 78 4.13 9.94 -7.12
CA GLN A 78 3.88 10.82 -8.27
C GLN A 78 2.88 11.94 -7.97
N VAL A 79 2.11 11.83 -6.89
CA VAL A 79 1.23 12.90 -6.43
C VAL A 79 2.10 14.03 -5.86
N GLY A 80 2.50 14.95 -6.73
CA GLY A 80 3.44 16.05 -6.48
C GLY A 80 2.90 17.16 -5.56
N THR A 81 1.96 16.85 -4.67
CA THR A 81 1.37 17.81 -3.73
C THR A 81 2.03 17.84 -2.36
N LEU A 82 2.87 16.83 -2.06
CA LEU A 82 3.59 16.74 -0.80
C LEU A 82 5.03 17.20 -0.96
N ASP A 83 5.53 17.95 0.03
CA ASP A 83 6.96 18.29 0.16
C ASP A 83 7.81 17.01 0.16
N GLU A 84 9.02 17.08 -0.42
CA GLU A 84 9.93 15.94 -0.50
C GLU A 84 10.30 15.34 0.86
N ASN A 85 10.25 16.15 1.93
CA ASN A 85 10.53 15.76 3.31
C ASN A 85 9.26 15.37 4.08
N HIS A 86 8.08 15.40 3.43
CA HIS A 86 6.84 14.99 4.08
C HIS A 86 6.95 13.53 4.53
N PRO A 87 6.62 13.17 5.79
CA PRO A 87 6.80 11.82 6.31
C PRO A 87 6.15 10.72 5.46
N ILE A 88 5.00 11.02 4.85
CA ILE A 88 4.33 10.14 3.87
C ILE A 88 5.29 9.83 2.72
N LEU A 89 5.83 10.84 2.04
CA LEU A 89 6.66 10.64 0.85
C LEU A 89 7.98 9.93 1.19
N VAL A 90 8.61 10.27 2.32
CA VAL A 90 9.80 9.57 2.83
C VAL A 90 9.52 8.09 3.06
N ASN A 91 8.40 7.76 3.71
CA ASN A 91 8.00 6.38 3.94
C ASN A 91 7.66 5.64 2.64
N THR A 92 6.94 6.29 1.71
CA THR A 92 6.65 5.73 0.37
C THR A 92 7.94 5.31 -0.32
N LYS A 93 8.92 6.22 -0.43
CA LYS A 93 10.20 5.94 -1.10
C LYS A 93 10.94 4.77 -0.49
N LYS A 94 10.97 4.69 0.85
CA LYS A 94 11.57 3.54 1.56
C LYS A 94 10.87 2.23 1.20
N PHE A 95 9.55 2.22 1.14
CA PHE A 95 8.81 1.00 0.77
C PHE A 95 8.97 0.63 -0.72
N ILE A 96 9.11 1.62 -1.62
CA ILE A 96 9.46 1.38 -3.03
C ILE A 96 10.80 0.64 -3.12
N GLU A 97 11.82 1.13 -2.43
CA GLU A 97 13.16 0.52 -2.38
C GLU A 97 13.08 -0.94 -1.90
N ILE A 98 12.39 -1.18 -0.78
CA ILE A 98 12.18 -2.53 -0.23
C ILE A 98 11.48 -3.45 -1.24
N CYS A 99 10.40 -2.99 -1.89
CA CYS A 99 9.68 -3.79 -2.87
C CYS A 99 10.56 -4.16 -4.07
N LEU A 100 11.39 -3.23 -4.55
CA LEU A 100 12.32 -3.47 -5.66
C LEU A 100 13.42 -4.47 -5.27
N GLU A 101 13.94 -4.38 -4.05
CA GLU A 101 14.93 -5.32 -3.52
C GLU A 101 14.37 -6.75 -3.43
N ASP A 102 13.15 -6.91 -2.91
CA ASP A 102 12.49 -8.22 -2.78
C ASP A 102 12.15 -8.83 -4.14
N LEU A 103 11.72 -8.02 -5.10
CA LEU A 103 11.52 -8.50 -6.47
C LEU A 103 12.84 -8.93 -7.11
N ARG A 104 13.93 -8.19 -6.87
CA ARG A 104 15.27 -8.52 -7.37
C ARG A 104 15.81 -9.81 -6.74
N SER A 105 15.63 -9.99 -5.44
CA SER A 105 16.08 -11.18 -4.71
C SER A 105 15.32 -12.43 -5.16
N SER A 106 14.00 -12.31 -5.34
CA SER A 106 13.12 -13.34 -5.89
C SER A 106 13.51 -13.73 -7.32
N ASN A 107 13.86 -12.77 -8.16
CA ASN A 107 14.33 -13.07 -9.52
C ASN A 107 15.69 -13.79 -9.53
N LYS A 108 16.60 -13.43 -8.62
CA LYS A 108 17.92 -14.06 -8.50
C LYS A 108 17.83 -15.52 -8.04
N SER A 109 16.93 -15.83 -7.11
CA SER A 109 16.72 -17.21 -6.63
C SER A 109 16.12 -18.11 -7.71
N VAL A 110 15.19 -17.60 -8.53
CA VAL A 110 14.62 -18.33 -9.68
C VAL A 110 15.66 -18.61 -10.77
N LEU A 111 16.58 -17.67 -11.05
CA LEU A 111 17.65 -17.90 -12.02
C LEU A 111 18.66 -18.96 -11.53
N LYS A 112 19.01 -18.92 -10.25
CA LYS A 112 19.93 -19.91 -9.65
C LYS A 112 19.34 -21.32 -9.60
N SER A 113 18.04 -21.47 -9.36
CA SER A 113 17.39 -22.79 -9.40
C SER A 113 17.30 -23.35 -10.82
N ARG A 114 17.14 -22.50 -11.86
CA ARG A 114 17.11 -22.94 -13.26
C ARG A 114 18.48 -23.38 -13.79
N SER A 115 19.58 -22.79 -13.32
CA SER A 115 20.94 -23.15 -13.77
C SER A 115 21.50 -24.43 -13.15
N VAL A 116 20.85 -25.00 -12.13
CA VAL A 116 21.30 -26.24 -11.45
C VAL A 116 20.67 -27.50 -12.07
N ILE A 117 19.69 -27.33 -12.97
CA ILE A 117 18.94 -28.42 -13.62
C ILE A 117 19.34 -28.56 -15.11
N ALA A 118 20.45 -27.94 -15.52
CA ALA A 118 21.03 -28.04 -16.87
C ALA A 118 22.47 -28.53 -16.76
#